data_AF-A0A9E5NQE9-F1
#
_entry.id   AF-A0A9E5NQE9-F1
#
_cell.length_a   1.000
_cell.length_b   1.000
_cell.length_c   1.000
_cell.angle_alpha   90.00
_cell.angle_beta   90.00
_cell.angle_gamma   90.00
#
_symmetry.space_group_name_H-M   'P 1'
#
loop_
_entity.id
_entity.type
_entity.pdbx_description
1 polymer ?
#
loop_
_entity_poly.entity_id
_entity_poly.type
_entity_poly.pdbx_seq_one_letter_code
_entity_poly.pdbx_strand_id
1 'polypeptide(L)'
;LHDIEWTTLFFFIGLFITVEAVVEVGIIEAVANQAVALTRGNLALTSLLLIWLSAIASGVVDNIPYTATMIPLVETLGESMPVEPLWWSLALGADLGGNATLVGASANIVVASLAER
;
A
#
# COMPACT_ATOMS: atom_id res chain seq x y z
N LEU A 1 6.06 28.90 11.33
CA LEU A 1 5.92 28.85 9.84
C LEU A 1 7.14 28.22 9.18
N HIS A 2 8.36 28.41 9.71
CA HIS A 2 9.57 27.78 9.19
C HIS A 2 9.72 26.29 9.54
N ASP A 3 8.92 25.77 10.48
CA ASP A 3 8.89 24.36 10.91
C ASP A 3 7.84 23.51 10.18
N ILE A 4 7.15 24.06 9.17
CA ILE A 4 6.14 23.34 8.39
C ILE A 4 6.77 22.85 7.10
N GLU A 5 6.77 21.53 6.91
CA GLU A 5 7.26 20.86 5.71
C GLU A 5 6.18 20.90 4.60
N TRP A 6 6.02 22.07 3.97
CA TRP A 6 4.97 22.31 2.99
C TRP A 6 4.96 21.32 1.81
N THR A 7 6.15 20.89 1.36
CA THR A 7 6.28 19.88 0.29
C THR A 7 5.60 18.56 0.67
N THR A 8 5.85 18.08 1.88
CA THR A 8 5.28 16.83 2.40
C THR A 8 3.76 16.92 2.52
N LEU A 9 3.24 18.06 3.00
CA LEU A 9 1.80 18.31 3.05
C LEU A 9 1.15 18.26 1.66
N PHE A 10 1.68 18.99 0.68
CA PHE A 10 1.11 18.99 -0.67
C PHE A 10 1.21 17.62 -1.36
N PHE A 11 2.27 16.85 -1.08
CA PHE A 11 2.38 15.46 -1.53
C PHE A 11 1.24 14.60 -0.97
N PHE A 12 1.00 14.61 0.35
CA PHE A 12 -0.08 13.83 0.96
C PHE A 12 -1.47 14.26 0.49
N ILE A 13 -1.70 15.57 0.29
CA ILE A 13 -2.95 16.07 -0.29
C ILE A 13 -3.16 15.48 -1.69
N GLY A 14 -2.17 15.57 -2.57
CA GLY A 14 -2.25 15.03 -3.92
C GLY A 14 -2.42 13.51 -3.95
N LEU A 15 -1.72 12.82 -3.04
CA LEU A 15 -1.85 11.37 -2.86
C LEU A 15 -3.27 10.98 -2.48
N PHE A 16 -3.85 11.57 -1.43
CA PHE A 16 -5.19 11.21 -0.98
C PHE A 16 -6.27 11.56 -2.02
N ILE A 17 -6.13 12.67 -2.74
CA ILE A 17 -7.02 12.99 -3.87
C ILE A 17 -6.92 11.93 -4.96
N THR A 18 -5.71 11.46 -5.28
CA THR A 18 -5.49 10.43 -6.30
C THR A 18 -6.04 9.07 -5.85
N VAL A 19 -5.83 8.71 -4.58
CA VAL A 19 -6.38 7.48 -3.97
C VAL A 19 -7.90 7.49 -4.10
N GLU A 20 -8.54 8.57 -3.69
CA GLU A 20 -10.00 8.71 -3.75
C GLU A 20 -10.52 8.65 -5.19
N ALA A 21 -9.81 9.27 -6.14
CA ALA A 21 -10.17 9.18 -7.56
C ALA A 21 -10.10 7.73 -8.08
N VAL A 22 -9.13 6.92 -7.63
CA VAL A 22 -9.01 5.50 -8.01
C VAL A 22 -10.12 4.66 -7.38
N VAL A 23 -10.53 5.00 -6.15
CA VAL A 23 -11.70 4.39 -5.47
C VAL A 23 -12.98 4.70 -6.25
N GLU A 24 -13.24 5.97 -6.58
CA GLU A 24 -14.46 6.42 -7.28
C GLU A 24 -14.58 5.82 -8.69
N VAL A 25 -13.45 5.56 -9.36
CA VAL A 25 -13.42 4.87 -10.67
C VAL A 25 -13.69 3.36 -10.55
N GLY A 26 -13.74 2.81 -9.33
CA GLY A 26 -14.09 1.41 -9.05
C GLY A 26 -12.92 0.43 -9.22
N ILE A 27 -11.69 0.93 -9.36
CA ILE A 27 -10.51 0.06 -9.53
C ILE A 27 -10.28 -0.78 -8.27
N ILE A 28 -10.39 -0.16 -7.09
CA ILE A 28 -10.20 -0.86 -5.81
C ILE A 28 -11.19 -2.01 -5.65
N GLU A 29 -12.47 -1.76 -5.94
CA GLU A 29 -13.52 -2.78 -5.87
C GLU A 29 -13.27 -3.91 -6.87
N ALA A 30 -12.84 -3.59 -8.09
CA ALA A 30 -12.49 -4.59 -9.09
C ALA A 30 -11.34 -5.50 -8.61
N VAL A 31 -10.28 -4.93 -8.02
CA VAL A 31 -9.15 -5.71 -7.49
C VAL A 31 -9.58 -6.56 -6.29
N ALA A 32 -10.40 -6.03 -5.38
CA ALA A 32 -10.92 -6.78 -4.24
C ALA A 32 -11.76 -7.99 -4.69
N ASN A 33 -12.68 -7.78 -5.64
CA ASN A 33 -13.49 -8.85 -6.23
C ASN A 33 -12.63 -9.90 -6.95
N GLN A 34 -11.61 -9.47 -7.68
CA GLN A 34 -10.66 -10.37 -8.34
C GLN A 34 -9.88 -11.21 -7.31
N ALA A 35 -9.43 -10.59 -6.22
CA ALA A 35 -8.72 -11.26 -5.13
C ALA A 35 -9.60 -12.36 -4.50
N VAL A 36 -10.86 -12.03 -4.16
CA VAL A 36 -11.84 -13.00 -3.61
C VAL A 36 -12.11 -14.13 -4.60
N ALA A 37 -12.27 -13.81 -5.89
CA ALA A 37 -12.52 -14.82 -6.93
C ALA A 37 -11.34 -15.80 -7.07
N LEU A 38 -10.11 -15.29 -7.04
CA LEU A 38 -8.88 -16.11 -7.14
C LEU A 38 -8.70 -17.01 -5.91
N THR A 39 -9.01 -16.48 -4.73
CA THR A 39 -8.81 -17.18 -3.45
C THR A 39 -10.02 -18.01 -3.03
N ARG A 40 -11.11 -17.92 -3.80
CA ARG A 40 -12.42 -18.53 -3.52
C ARG A 40 -12.98 -18.14 -2.15
N GLY A 41 -12.73 -16.91 -1.73
CA GLY A 41 -13.14 -16.38 -0.42
C GLY A 41 -12.41 -17.00 0.77
N ASN A 42 -11.31 -17.74 0.54
CA ASN A 42 -10.51 -18.27 1.63
C ASN A 42 -9.65 -17.15 2.24
N LEU A 43 -9.84 -16.89 3.53
CA LEU A 43 -9.13 -15.84 4.26
C LEU A 43 -7.61 -16.00 4.19
N ALA A 44 -7.09 -17.19 4.45
CA ALA A 44 -5.65 -17.43 4.47
C ALA A 44 -5.00 -17.22 3.09
N LEU A 45 -5.67 -17.66 2.02
CA LEU A 45 -5.21 -17.41 0.65
C LEU A 45 -5.29 -15.93 0.27
N THR A 46 -6.33 -15.22 0.72
CA THR A 46 -6.50 -13.78 0.46
C THR A 46 -5.45 -12.97 1.21
N SER A 47 -5.20 -13.28 2.48
CA SER A 47 -4.10 -12.74 3.27
C SER A 47 -2.75 -12.98 2.59
N LEU A 48 -2.48 -14.21 2.14
CA LEU A 48 -1.22 -14.54 1.45
C LEU A 48 -1.07 -13.78 0.13
N LEU A 49 -2.15 -13.68 -0.66
CA LEU A 49 -2.20 -12.89 -1.89
C LEU A 49 -1.88 -11.41 -1.58
N LEU A 50 -2.50 -10.85 -0.55
CA LEU A 50 -2.31 -9.47 -0.15
C LEU A 50 -0.87 -9.20 0.32
N ILE A 51 -0.25 -10.12 1.06
CA ILE A 51 1.18 -10.04 1.43
C ILE A 51 2.05 -9.92 0.18
N TRP A 52 1.89 -10.84 -0.78
CA TRP A 52 2.74 -10.89 -1.98
C TRP A 52 2.50 -9.70 -2.92
N LEU A 53 1.24 -9.32 -3.12
CA LEU A 53 0.88 -8.15 -3.90
C LEU A 53 1.52 -6.89 -3.29
N SER A 54 1.43 -6.75 -1.97
CA SER A 54 2.01 -5.62 -1.24
C SER A 54 3.53 -5.62 -1.28
N ALA A 55 4.16 -6.78 -1.12
CA ALA A 55 5.60 -6.93 -1.18
C ALA A 55 6.17 -6.51 -2.54
N ILE A 56 5.53 -6.93 -3.63
CA ILE A 56 5.98 -6.62 -5.00
C ILE A 56 5.71 -5.16 -5.34
N ALA A 57 4.51 -4.66 -5.05
CA ALA A 57 4.11 -3.30 -5.41
C ALA A 57 4.90 -2.25 -4.60
N SER A 58 5.01 -2.45 -3.27
CA SER A 58 5.80 -1.56 -2.41
C SER A 58 7.31 -1.67 -2.67
N GLY A 59 7.77 -2.73 -3.35
CA GLY A 59 9.15 -2.78 -3.83
C GLY A 59 9.47 -1.70 -4.86
N VAL A 60 8.48 -1.11 -5.54
CA VAL A 60 8.69 -0.06 -6.55
C VAL A 60 8.13 1.28 -6.10
N VAL A 61 7.05 1.26 -5.32
CA VAL A 61 6.36 2.45 -4.78
C VAL A 61 6.67 2.57 -3.30
N ASP A 62 6.93 3.79 -2.81
CA ASP A 62 7.16 4.03 -1.38
C ASP A 62 6.03 3.41 -0.54
N ASN A 63 6.40 2.77 0.57
CA ASN A 63 5.45 2.03 1.41
C ASN A 63 4.36 2.93 2.01
N ILE A 64 4.61 4.22 2.24
CA ILE A 64 3.63 5.16 2.78
C ILE A 64 2.47 5.39 1.78
N PRO A 65 2.71 5.92 0.56
CA PRO A 65 1.64 6.11 -0.41
C PRO A 65 0.99 4.80 -0.82
N TYR A 66 1.76 3.72 -0.94
CA TYR A 66 1.21 2.40 -1.25
C TYR A 66 0.20 1.94 -0.20
N THR A 67 0.56 1.99 1.07
CA THR A 67 -0.33 1.56 2.17
C THR A 67 -1.61 2.39 2.20
N ALA A 68 -1.49 3.72 2.01
CA ALA A 68 -2.66 4.61 1.94
C ALA A 68 -3.64 4.21 0.83
N THR A 69 -3.15 3.86 -0.38
CA THR A 69 -4.00 3.34 -1.47
C THR A 69 -4.67 2.01 -1.18
N MET A 70 -4.08 1.18 -0.32
CA MET A 70 -4.59 -0.18 -0.03
C MET A 70 -5.55 -0.23 1.15
N ILE A 71 -5.66 0.84 1.94
CA ILE A 71 -6.64 0.94 3.05
C ILE A 71 -8.07 0.66 2.55
N PRO A 72 -8.59 1.35 1.50
CA PRO A 72 -9.95 1.10 1.02
C PRO A 72 -10.12 -0.34 0.53
N LEU A 73 -9.09 -0.94 -0.06
CA LEU A 73 -9.14 -2.34 -0.51
C LEU A 73 -9.31 -3.32 0.66
N VAL A 74 -8.57 -3.11 1.75
CA VAL A 74 -8.67 -3.94 2.95
C VAL A 74 -10.04 -3.77 3.62
N GLU A 75 -10.57 -2.55 3.65
CA GLU A 75 -11.92 -2.27 4.15
C GLU A 75 -12.98 -3.00 3.31
N THR A 76 -12.92 -2.91 1.97
CA THR A 76 -13.84 -3.62 1.07
C THR A 76 -13.77 -5.14 1.26
N LEU A 77 -12.56 -5.72 1.34
CA LEU A 77 -12.42 -7.15 1.63
C LEU A 77 -13.00 -7.51 3.00
N GLY A 78 -12.81 -6.64 3.99
CA GLY A 78 -13.32 -6.75 5.36
C GLY A 78 -14.84 -6.82 5.48
N GLU A 79 -15.60 -6.40 4.45
CA GLU A 79 -17.06 -6.59 4.40
C GLU A 79 -17.45 -8.07 4.24
N SER A 80 -16.55 -8.89 3.67
CA SER A 80 -16.81 -10.29 3.33
C SER A 80 -16.04 -11.30 4.18
N MET A 81 -14.98 -10.87 4.87
CA MET A 81 -14.11 -11.75 5.65
C MET A 81 -13.47 -11.01 6.85
N PRO A 82 -12.94 -11.74 7.85
CA PRO A 82 -12.27 -11.10 8.98
C PRO A 82 -11.14 -10.16 8.55
N VAL A 83 -11.24 -8.89 8.94
CA VAL A 83 -10.33 -7.83 8.47
C VAL A 83 -8.97 -7.85 9.15
N GLU A 84 -8.87 -8.35 10.38
CA GLU A 84 -7.63 -8.30 11.17
C GLU A 84 -6.44 -9.01 10.50
N PRO A 85 -6.56 -10.23 9.95
CA PRO A 85 -5.47 -10.86 9.20
C PRO A 85 -5.10 -10.11 7.91
N LEU A 86 -6.05 -9.40 7.30
CA LEU A 86 -5.79 -8.58 6.11
C LEU A 86 -4.96 -7.35 6.45
N TRP A 87 -5.24 -6.69 7.58
CA TRP A 87 -4.40 -5.58 8.07
C TRP A 87 -2.96 -6.01 8.32
N TRP A 88 -2.77 -7.15 9.00
CA TRP A 88 -1.44 -7.71 9.20
C TRP A 88 -0.76 -8.09 7.88
N SER A 89 -1.53 -8.60 6.92
CA SER A 89 -1.01 -8.96 5.59
C SER A 89 -0.52 -7.74 4.82
N LEU A 90 -1.28 -6.64 4.83
CA LEU A 90 -0.88 -5.38 4.22
C LEU A 90 0.37 -4.82 4.91
N ALA A 91 0.36 -4.72 6.24
CA ALA A 91 1.49 -4.16 7.00
C ALA A 91 2.78 -4.93 6.74
N LEU A 92 2.75 -6.27 6.89
CA LEU A 92 3.93 -7.11 6.65
C LEU A 92 4.39 -7.05 5.19
N GLY A 93 3.47 -7.11 4.23
CA GLY A 93 3.80 -7.08 2.82
C GLY A 93 4.39 -5.73 2.39
N ALA A 94 3.76 -4.61 2.77
CA ALA A 94 4.22 -3.28 2.41
C ALA A 94 5.58 -2.95 3.05
N ASP A 95 5.74 -3.20 4.36
CA ASP A 95 6.99 -2.85 5.05
C ASP A 95 8.17 -3.72 4.60
N LEU A 96 7.97 -5.02 4.42
CA LEU A 96 9.03 -5.88 3.88
C LEU A 96 9.29 -5.59 2.40
N GLY A 97 8.24 -5.28 1.63
CA GLY A 97 8.31 -4.92 0.22
C GLY A 97 9.11 -3.66 -0.05
N GLY A 98 8.88 -2.59 0.72
CA GLY A 98 9.60 -1.31 0.59
C GLY A 98 11.12 -1.44 0.72
N ASN A 99 11.60 -2.49 1.38
CA ASN A 99 13.03 -2.79 1.51
C ASN A 99 13.62 -3.57 0.32
N ALA A 100 12.81 -4.03 -0.64
CA ALA A 100 13.28 -4.82 -1.76
C ALA A 100 14.10 -4.01 -2.78
N THR A 101 13.88 -2.69 -2.87
CA THR A 101 14.65 -1.80 -3.76
C THR A 101 15.05 -0.48 -3.11
N LEU A 102 16.02 0.20 -3.71
CA LEU A 102 16.48 1.52 -3.26
C LEU A 102 15.40 2.61 -3.33
N VAL A 103 14.39 2.46 -4.20
CA VAL A 103 13.31 3.44 -4.38
C VAL A 103 12.05 3.11 -3.59
N GLY A 104 11.91 1.88 -3.09
CA GLY A 104 10.71 1.40 -2.39
C GLY A 104 10.49 1.97 -1.00
N ALA A 105 11.47 2.71 -0.45
CA ALA A 105 11.31 3.45 0.80
C ALA A 105 12.16 4.72 0.79
N SER A 106 11.57 5.80 1.30
CA SER A 106 12.24 7.09 1.52
C SER A 106 13.54 6.95 2.31
N ALA A 107 13.60 6.07 3.31
CA ALA A 107 14.80 5.77 4.07
C ALA A 107 15.94 5.20 3.19
N ASN A 108 15.61 4.35 2.21
CA ASN A 108 16.61 3.75 1.32
C ASN A 108 17.23 4.80 0.41
N ILE A 109 16.41 5.73 -0.09
CA ILE A 109 16.87 6.87 -0.91
C ILE A 109 17.81 7.77 -0.10
N VAL A 110 17.45 8.08 1.16
CA VAL A 110 18.29 8.89 2.06
C VAL A 110 19.65 8.23 2.27
N VAL A 111 19.69 6.92 2.58
CA VAL A 111 20.95 6.19 2.77
C VAL A 111 21.79 6.15 1.50
N ALA A 112 21.18 5.91 0.33
CA ALA A 112 21.89 5.92 -0.94
C ALA A 112 22.53 7.30 -1.23
N SER A 113 21.78 8.37 -1.01
CA SER A 113 22.28 9.74 -1.18
C SER A 113 23.44 10.09 -0.25
N LEU A 114 23.46 9.51 0.96
CA LEU A 114 24.54 9.70 1.91
C LEU A 114 25.79 8.90 1.51
N ALA A 115 25.61 7.70 0.95
CA ALA A 115 26.71 6.84 0.49
C ALA A 115 27.40 7.37 -0.78
N GLU A 116 26.72 8.18 -1.59
CA GLU A 116 27.30 8.85 -2.76
C GLU A 116 28.14 10.09 -2.40
N ARG A 117 28.16 10.52 -1.14
CA ARG A 117 28.96 11.67 -0.65
C ARG A 117 30.30 11.24 -0.08
#